data_AF-A0A7J4LCX4-F1
#
_entry.id   AF-A0A7J4LCX4-F1
#
_cell.length_a   1.000
_cell.length_b   1.000
_cell.length_c   1.000
_cell.angle_alpha   90.00
_cell.angle_beta   90.00
_cell.angle_gamma   90.00
#
_symmetry.space_group_name_H-M   'P 1'
#
loop_
_entity.id
_entity.type
_entity.pdbx_description
1 polymer ?
#
loop_
_entity_poly.entity_id
_entity_poly.type
_entity_poly.pdbx_seq_one_letter_code
_entity_poly.pdbx_strand_id
1 'polypeptide(L)'
;MSSRNYTIETSLTLDYRKSAWGIERIVLDSISNHLPGDSKGTITSVRLKQEGEYVELKQADKSKPVEEIVFEDNGSGYDAGLLSVLFSPKVNYSFAVGQFGEGLKMIAAATMREKVAVEYRSRNWIARPFTKKEKIDGYDIERLCFDVTENGDMLEGSRTVFQNPSEQLVAEIFKLPENVLAFNESYDVLSLKDAFGDSRSNIIDLKKGATSLFVRGVRI
;
A
#
# COMPACT_ATOMS: atom_id res chain seq x y z
N MET A 1 8.52 -18.53 21.83
CA MET A 1 8.98 -17.17 22.22
C MET A 1 7.75 -16.37 22.63
N SER A 2 7.83 -15.51 23.65
CA SER A 2 6.71 -14.62 24.03
C SER A 2 6.61 -13.45 23.05
N SER A 3 5.40 -13.07 22.67
CA SER A 3 5.18 -11.88 21.85
C SER A 3 5.60 -10.62 22.61
N ARG A 4 6.11 -9.62 21.87
CA ARG A 4 6.52 -8.32 22.40
C ARG A 4 5.57 -7.25 21.87
N ASN A 5 4.98 -6.45 22.76
CA ASN A 5 4.12 -5.33 22.37
C ASN A 5 4.81 -4.00 22.68
N TYR A 6 4.74 -3.05 21.74
CA TYR A 6 5.25 -1.70 21.93
C TYR A 6 4.59 -0.72 20.96
N THR A 7 4.77 0.57 21.22
CA THR A 7 4.24 1.65 20.38
C THR A 7 5.38 2.33 19.61
N ILE A 8 5.12 2.68 18.35
CA ILE A 8 5.96 3.55 17.54
C ILE A 8 5.23 4.88 17.35
N GLU A 9 5.84 5.98 17.80
CA GLU A 9 5.38 7.31 17.45
C GLU A 9 6.12 7.83 16.21
N THR A 10 5.42 8.51 15.31
CA THR A 10 6.02 9.15 14.14
C THR A 10 6.01 10.66 14.27
N SER A 11 6.83 11.36 13.48
CA SER A 11 6.73 12.81 13.33
C SER A 11 5.57 13.27 12.44
N LEU A 12 4.82 12.34 11.84
CA LEU A 12 3.75 12.66 10.91
C LEU A 12 2.43 12.90 11.64
N THR A 13 1.71 13.93 11.21
CA THR A 13 0.35 14.21 11.65
C THR A 13 -0.65 13.79 10.58
N LEU A 14 -1.91 13.67 10.97
CA LEU A 14 -3.01 13.49 10.03
C LEU A 14 -3.25 14.70 9.12
N ASP A 15 -2.50 15.80 9.18
CA ASP A 15 -2.59 16.86 8.18
C ASP A 15 -1.52 16.76 7.09
N TYR A 16 -0.47 15.95 7.32
CA TYR A 16 0.62 15.80 6.37
C TYR A 16 0.10 15.27 5.02
N ARG A 17 0.30 16.07 3.96
CA ARG A 17 -0.14 15.82 2.57
C ARG A 17 -1.61 15.41 2.41
N LYS A 18 -2.50 15.89 3.30
CA LYS A 18 -3.93 15.56 3.29
C LYS A 18 -4.62 15.83 1.95
N SER A 19 -4.25 16.91 1.26
CA SER A 19 -4.82 17.28 -0.04
C SER A 19 -4.38 16.38 -1.21
N ALA A 20 -3.29 15.61 -1.05
CA ALA A 20 -2.71 14.81 -2.12
C ALA A 20 -2.91 13.30 -1.93
N TRP A 21 -3.35 12.85 -0.75
CA TRP A 21 -3.52 11.43 -0.42
C TRP A 21 -4.99 11.08 -0.13
N GLY A 22 -5.72 10.77 -1.20
CA GLY A 22 -7.08 10.20 -1.15
C GLY A 22 -7.09 8.68 -1.35
N ILE A 23 -8.29 8.13 -1.53
CA ILE A 23 -8.54 6.68 -1.67
C ILE A 23 -7.74 6.03 -2.81
N GLU A 24 -7.64 6.71 -3.96
CA GLU A 24 -6.82 6.24 -5.08
C GLU A 24 -5.36 6.00 -4.67
N ARG A 25 -4.75 6.95 -3.96
CA ARG A 25 -3.37 6.80 -3.47
C ARG A 25 -3.23 5.75 -2.39
N ILE A 26 -4.25 5.55 -1.54
CA ILE A 26 -4.28 4.41 -0.59
C ILE A 26 -4.09 3.11 -1.36
N VAL A 27 -4.90 2.88 -2.40
CA VAL A 27 -4.86 1.65 -3.20
C VAL A 27 -3.55 1.49 -3.96
N LEU A 28 -3.13 2.53 -4.70
CA LEU A 28 -1.93 2.48 -5.53
C LEU A 28 -0.64 2.35 -4.71
N ASP A 29 -0.54 3.04 -3.58
CA ASP A 29 0.65 2.96 -2.73
C ASP A 29 0.68 1.63 -1.97
N SER A 30 -0.47 1.09 -1.57
CA SER A 30 -0.55 -0.24 -0.97
C SER A 30 0.04 -1.28 -1.91
N ILE A 31 -0.46 -1.39 -3.14
CA ILE A 31 0.04 -2.39 -4.08
C ILE A 31 1.50 -2.15 -4.47
N SER A 32 1.93 -0.89 -4.63
CA SER A 32 3.31 -0.58 -5.02
C SER A 32 4.32 -1.18 -4.04
N ASN A 33 4.02 -1.20 -2.74
CA ASN A 33 4.92 -1.78 -1.74
C ASN A 33 5.07 -3.31 -1.87
N HIS A 34 4.09 -3.98 -2.47
CA HIS A 34 4.09 -5.44 -2.64
C HIS A 34 4.66 -5.89 -4.00
N LEU A 35 4.81 -4.99 -4.98
CA LEU A 35 5.36 -5.31 -6.30
C LEU A 35 6.80 -5.87 -6.19
N PRO A 36 7.22 -6.79 -7.09
CA PRO A 36 8.51 -7.48 -7.02
C PRO A 36 9.74 -6.55 -6.86
N GLY A 37 9.70 -5.40 -7.53
CA GLY A 37 10.79 -4.41 -7.46
C GLY A 37 10.94 -3.75 -6.09
N ASP A 38 9.93 -3.83 -5.23
CA ASP A 38 9.91 -3.22 -3.89
C ASP A 38 9.97 -4.27 -2.77
N SER A 39 9.19 -5.35 -2.90
CA SER A 39 9.14 -6.44 -1.93
C SER A 39 10.35 -7.38 -2.01
N LYS A 40 11.07 -7.38 -3.14
CA LYS A 40 12.08 -8.38 -3.51
C LYS A 40 11.49 -9.80 -3.62
N GLY A 41 10.17 -9.91 -3.75
CA GLY A 41 9.46 -11.15 -4.02
C GLY A 41 9.32 -11.43 -5.51
N THR A 42 8.67 -12.54 -5.83
CA THR A 42 8.32 -12.93 -7.20
C THR A 42 6.81 -12.92 -7.45
N ILE A 43 6.02 -12.93 -6.38
CA ILE A 43 4.56 -13.00 -6.40
C ILE A 43 4.02 -11.77 -5.67
N THR A 44 2.98 -11.18 -6.27
CA THR A 44 2.14 -10.14 -5.67
C THR A 44 0.69 -10.50 -5.96
N SER A 45 -0.17 -10.41 -4.95
CA SER A 45 -1.61 -10.66 -5.12
C SER A 45 -2.46 -9.66 -4.34
N VAL A 46 -3.72 -9.57 -4.77
CA VAL A 46 -4.77 -8.83 -4.07
C VAL A 46 -5.92 -9.81 -3.88
N ARG A 47 -6.20 -10.16 -2.62
CA ARG A 47 -7.29 -11.05 -2.26
C ARG A 47 -8.39 -10.30 -1.54
N LEU A 48 -9.64 -10.65 -1.83
CA LEU A 48 -10.83 -10.10 -1.23
C LEU A 48 -11.52 -11.18 -0.42
N LYS A 49 -11.94 -10.85 0.80
CA LYS A 49 -12.80 -11.73 1.59
C LYS A 49 -14.26 -11.43 1.28
N GLN A 50 -14.96 -12.39 0.69
CA GLN A 50 -16.36 -12.29 0.33
C GLN A 50 -17.09 -13.52 0.88
N GLU A 51 -18.13 -13.30 1.69
CA GLU A 51 -18.92 -14.38 2.32
C GLU A 51 -18.05 -15.34 3.15
N GLY A 52 -17.08 -14.80 3.89
CA GLY A 52 -16.14 -15.57 4.71
C GLY A 52 -14.94 -16.18 3.98
N GLU A 53 -14.93 -16.21 2.65
CA GLU A 53 -13.88 -16.86 1.84
C GLU A 53 -12.96 -15.86 1.15
N TYR A 54 -11.67 -16.18 1.05
CA TYR A 54 -10.69 -15.37 0.32
C TYR A 54 -10.64 -15.76 -1.15
N VAL A 55 -10.91 -14.81 -2.04
CA VAL A 55 -10.83 -14.95 -3.49
C VAL A 55 -9.81 -13.97 -4.08
N GLU A 56 -9.15 -14.35 -5.17
CA GLU A 56 -8.29 -13.45 -5.93
C GLU A 56 -9.10 -12.32 -6.57
N LEU A 57 -8.54 -11.12 -6.70
CA LEU A 57 -9.21 -9.95 -7.30
C LEU A 57 -9.85 -10.27 -8.66
N LYS A 58 -9.17 -11.08 -9.48
CA LYS A 58 -9.66 -11.49 -10.81
C LYS A 58 -10.89 -12.42 -10.76
N GLN A 59 -11.09 -13.12 -9.65
CA GLN A 59 -12.19 -14.05 -9.40
C GLN A 59 -13.31 -13.43 -8.57
N ALA A 60 -13.09 -12.24 -8.01
CA ALA A 60 -14.03 -11.61 -7.10
C ALA A 60 -15.30 -11.15 -7.81
N ASP A 61 -16.44 -11.35 -7.14
CA ASP A 61 -17.74 -10.93 -7.62
C ASP A 61 -18.04 -9.50 -7.15
N LYS A 62 -18.15 -8.56 -8.10
CA LYS A 62 -18.41 -7.14 -7.81
C LYS A 62 -19.75 -6.90 -7.11
N SER A 63 -20.69 -7.84 -7.16
CA SER A 63 -21.99 -7.72 -6.49
C SER A 63 -21.97 -8.16 -5.03
N LYS A 64 -20.92 -8.87 -4.60
CA LYS A 64 -20.80 -9.37 -3.22
C LYS A 64 -20.10 -8.35 -2.33
N PRO A 65 -20.52 -8.23 -1.05
CA PRO A 65 -19.84 -7.38 -0.09
C PRO A 65 -18.41 -7.86 0.14
N VAL A 66 -17.50 -6.91 0.36
CA VAL A 66 -16.10 -7.18 0.68
C VAL A 66 -15.88 -6.90 2.16
N GLU A 67 -15.54 -7.94 2.91
CA GLU A 67 -15.26 -7.84 4.36
C GLU A 67 -13.83 -7.38 4.63
N GLU A 68 -12.87 -7.88 3.83
CA GLU A 68 -11.45 -7.61 3.98
C GLU A 68 -10.78 -7.51 2.60
N ILE A 69 -9.79 -6.62 2.47
CA ILE A 69 -8.89 -6.53 1.32
C ILE A 69 -7.48 -6.86 1.80
N VAL A 70 -6.80 -7.78 1.13
CA VAL A 70 -5.44 -8.18 1.46
C VAL A 70 -4.55 -7.96 0.25
N PHE A 71 -3.61 -7.02 0.36
CA PHE A 71 -2.46 -6.96 -0.52
C PHE A 71 -1.34 -7.80 0.07
N GLU A 72 -0.71 -8.66 -0.72
CA GLU A 72 0.36 -9.50 -0.21
C GLU A 72 1.44 -9.81 -1.24
N ASP A 73 2.60 -10.19 -0.74
CA ASP A 73 3.77 -10.61 -1.50
C ASP A 73 4.48 -11.77 -0.79
N ASN A 74 5.38 -12.44 -1.51
CA ASN A 74 6.29 -13.47 -0.97
C ASN A 74 7.75 -12.98 -0.84
N GLY A 75 7.95 -11.68 -0.64
CA GLY A 75 9.27 -11.06 -0.58
C GLY A 75 10.01 -11.30 0.74
N SER A 76 11.06 -10.52 0.97
CA SER A 76 11.89 -10.66 2.18
C SER A 76 11.23 -10.13 3.46
N GLY A 77 10.08 -9.48 3.32
CA GLY A 77 9.49 -8.65 4.35
C GLY A 77 10.41 -7.51 4.80
N TYR A 78 9.95 -6.75 5.79
CA TYR A 78 10.63 -5.55 6.28
C TYR A 78 10.53 -5.45 7.80
N ASP A 79 11.36 -4.56 8.36
CA ASP A 79 11.47 -4.34 9.81
C ASP A 79 10.42 -3.33 10.29
N ALA A 80 9.78 -3.60 11.43
CA ALA A 80 8.77 -2.71 12.00
C ALA A 80 9.35 -1.32 12.34
N GLY A 81 10.64 -1.24 12.65
CA GLY A 81 11.35 0.01 12.90
C GLY A 81 11.28 1.00 11.74
N LEU A 82 11.05 0.54 10.50
CA LEU A 82 10.84 1.44 9.35
C LEU A 82 9.58 2.30 9.49
N LEU A 83 8.61 1.91 10.34
CA LEU A 83 7.44 2.73 10.65
C LEU A 83 7.79 4.00 11.45
N SER A 84 8.95 4.04 12.13
CA SER A 84 9.38 5.18 12.94
C SER A 84 10.10 6.28 12.14
N VAL A 85 10.70 5.93 11.00
CA VAL A 85 11.66 6.80 10.29
C VAL A 85 11.24 7.04 8.85
N LEU A 86 11.56 8.25 8.34
CA LEU A 86 11.51 8.55 6.92
C LEU A 86 12.79 8.05 6.24
N PHE A 87 12.87 6.73 6.08
CA PHE A 87 14.00 6.06 5.47
C PHE A 87 13.51 5.02 4.47
N SER A 88 14.15 4.98 3.30
CA SER A 88 13.94 3.95 2.31
C SER A 88 15.27 3.29 1.97
N PRO A 89 15.40 1.96 2.11
CA PRO A 89 16.58 1.23 1.65
C PRO A 89 16.61 1.10 0.11
N LYS A 90 15.63 1.68 -0.60
CA LYS A 90 15.56 1.73 -2.07
C LYS A 90 16.57 2.77 -2.56
N VAL A 91 17.82 2.38 -2.72
CA VAL A 91 18.89 3.24 -3.23
C VAL A 91 18.80 3.32 -4.77
N ASN A 92 18.93 4.53 -5.33
CA ASN A 92 19.14 4.84 -6.77
C ASN A 92 17.95 4.88 -7.75
N TYR A 93 16.79 5.46 -7.41
CA TYR A 93 15.81 5.80 -8.45
C TYR A 93 15.16 7.16 -8.19
N SER A 94 15.64 8.19 -8.89
CA SER A 94 15.24 9.60 -8.76
C SER A 94 13.74 9.88 -9.01
N PHE A 95 12.97 8.88 -9.43
CA PHE A 95 11.54 8.97 -9.69
C PHE A 95 10.72 7.82 -9.08
N ALA A 96 11.30 7.02 -8.16
CA ALA A 96 10.55 5.96 -7.50
C ALA A 96 9.58 6.53 -6.45
N VAL A 97 8.30 6.18 -6.60
CA VAL A 97 7.31 6.27 -5.52
C VAL A 97 7.89 5.54 -4.29
N GLY A 98 7.93 6.22 -3.15
CA GLY A 98 8.43 5.64 -1.89
C GLY A 98 9.93 5.84 -1.60
N GLN A 99 10.64 6.73 -2.30
CA GLN A 99 12.06 7.03 -2.02
C GLN A 99 12.33 7.60 -0.61
N PHE A 100 11.33 8.24 0.01
CA PHE A 100 11.47 8.88 1.32
C PHE A 100 11.03 8.00 2.51
N GLY A 101 10.61 6.75 2.26
CA GLY A 101 10.10 5.87 3.32
C GLY A 101 8.74 6.31 3.90
N GLU A 102 8.01 7.13 3.15
CA GLU A 102 6.72 7.70 3.57
C GLU A 102 5.53 6.76 3.32
N GLY A 103 5.61 5.86 2.32
CA GLY A 103 4.46 5.15 1.75
C GLY A 103 3.52 4.53 2.78
N LEU A 104 4.02 3.63 3.64
CA LEU A 104 3.22 2.98 4.69
C LEU A 104 2.61 3.98 5.68
N LYS A 105 3.31 5.06 5.99
CA LYS A 105 2.80 6.08 6.91
C LYS A 105 1.74 6.95 6.24
N MET A 106 1.87 7.20 4.94
CA MET A 106 0.86 7.92 4.16
C MET A 106 -0.43 7.12 4.00
N ILE A 107 -0.32 5.83 3.71
CA ILE A 107 -1.46 4.90 3.68
C ILE A 107 -2.13 4.88 5.06
N ALA A 108 -1.35 4.77 6.14
CA ALA A 108 -1.87 4.76 7.51
C ALA A 108 -2.55 6.10 7.88
N ALA A 109 -1.94 7.25 7.57
CA ALA A 109 -2.55 8.54 7.82
C ALA A 109 -3.85 8.72 7.03
N ALA A 110 -3.89 8.33 5.76
CA ALA A 110 -5.07 8.45 4.93
C ALA A 110 -6.21 7.52 5.39
N THR A 111 -5.90 6.26 5.73
CA THR A 111 -6.88 5.31 6.29
C THR A 111 -7.46 5.77 7.62
N MET A 112 -6.66 6.37 8.50
CA MET A 112 -7.16 6.96 9.75
C MET A 112 -8.15 8.11 9.50
N ARG A 113 -7.92 8.95 8.47
CA ARG A 113 -8.87 10.02 8.07
C ARG A 113 -10.17 9.46 7.52
N GLU A 114 -10.08 8.43 6.68
CA GLU A 114 -11.21 7.75 6.05
C GLU A 114 -11.91 6.76 6.99
N LYS A 115 -11.41 6.60 8.23
CA LYS A 115 -11.90 5.65 9.23
C LYS A 115 -11.91 4.20 8.72
N VAL A 116 -10.94 3.85 7.90
CA VAL A 116 -10.72 2.49 7.42
C VAL A 116 -9.68 1.85 8.32
N ALA A 117 -10.00 0.70 8.91
CA ALA A 117 -9.03 -0.06 9.68
C ALA A 117 -8.02 -0.71 8.74
N VAL A 118 -6.73 -0.45 8.97
CA VAL A 118 -5.64 -1.07 8.22
C VAL A 118 -4.66 -1.74 9.18
N GLU A 119 -4.05 -2.82 8.73
CA GLU A 119 -3.05 -3.56 9.47
C GLU A 119 -1.89 -3.91 8.54
N TYR A 120 -0.67 -3.65 9.00
CA TYR A 120 0.54 -4.11 8.32
C TYR A 120 1.05 -5.37 8.99
N ARG A 121 1.44 -6.35 8.18
CA ARG A 121 2.12 -7.56 8.66
C ARG A 121 3.39 -7.77 7.85
N SER A 122 4.47 -8.12 8.53
CA SER A 122 5.66 -8.61 7.85
C SER A 122 6.49 -9.48 8.78
N ARG A 123 7.11 -10.52 8.24
CA ARG A 123 7.94 -11.45 9.02
C ARG A 123 7.16 -11.99 10.22
N ASN A 124 7.51 -11.62 11.44
CA ASN A 124 6.86 -12.07 12.67
C ASN A 124 6.17 -10.94 13.44
N TRP A 125 5.79 -9.85 12.76
CA TRP A 125 5.18 -8.70 13.40
C TRP A 125 3.92 -8.20 12.69
N ILE A 126 3.07 -7.55 13.49
CA ILE A 126 1.84 -6.89 13.08
C ILE A 126 1.84 -5.47 13.64
N ALA A 127 1.49 -4.47 12.83
CA ALA A 127 1.32 -3.09 13.26
C ALA A 127 -0.06 -2.56 12.89
N ARG A 128 -0.70 -1.87 13.85
CA ARG A 128 -2.00 -1.20 13.67
C ARG A 128 -1.82 0.30 13.91
N PRO A 129 -2.16 1.16 12.94
CA PRO A 129 -2.07 2.59 13.16
C PRO A 129 -3.15 3.06 14.13
N PHE A 130 -2.81 4.08 14.89
CA PHE A 130 -3.74 4.84 15.70
C PHE A 130 -3.32 6.30 15.76
N THR A 131 -4.20 7.15 16.28
CA THR A 131 -3.95 8.58 16.43
C THR A 131 -3.79 8.96 17.89
N LYS A 132 -2.74 9.71 18.19
CA LYS A 132 -2.54 10.35 19.50
C LYS A 132 -2.84 11.83 19.38
N LYS A 133 -3.84 12.30 20.14
CA LYS A 133 -4.19 13.72 20.23
C LYS A 133 -3.16 14.44 21.09
N GLU A 134 -2.60 15.53 20.59
CA GLU A 134 -1.62 16.35 21.30
C GLU A 134 -1.89 17.84 21.06
N LYS A 135 -1.39 18.67 21.97
CA LYS A 135 -1.42 20.13 21.83
C LYS A 135 -0.01 20.67 21.78
N ILE A 136 0.38 21.26 20.65
CA ILE A 136 1.72 21.82 20.42
C ILE A 136 1.57 23.27 19.99
N ASP A 137 2.21 24.18 20.72
CA ASP A 137 2.16 25.63 20.47
C ASP A 137 0.72 26.18 20.32
N GLY A 138 -0.21 25.65 21.13
CA GLY A 138 -1.62 26.05 21.09
C GLY A 138 -2.48 25.35 20.02
N TYR A 139 -1.89 24.63 19.08
CA TYR A 139 -2.59 23.87 18.04
C TYR A 139 -2.90 22.44 18.50
N ASP A 140 -4.14 22.00 18.29
CA ASP A 140 -4.52 20.61 18.45
C ASP A 140 -4.09 19.83 17.21
N ILE A 141 -3.30 18.76 17.40
CA ILE A 141 -2.82 17.89 16.33
C ILE A 141 -3.20 16.43 16.61
N GLU A 142 -3.33 15.66 15.54
CA GLU A 142 -3.48 14.20 15.61
C GLU A 142 -2.21 13.56 15.03
N ARG A 143 -1.33 13.08 15.91
CA ARG A 143 -0.10 12.38 15.54
C ARG A 143 -0.42 10.95 15.13
N LEU A 144 0.19 10.49 14.04
CA LEU A 144 0.14 9.09 13.63
C LEU A 144 1.12 8.26 14.48
N CYS A 145 0.60 7.22 15.09
CA CYS A 145 1.32 6.23 15.86
C CYS A 145 0.97 4.81 15.39
N PHE A 146 1.72 3.81 15.84
CA PHE A 146 1.47 2.40 15.56
C PHE A 146 1.59 1.57 16.83
N ASP A 147 0.63 0.70 17.06
CA ASP A 147 0.76 -0.39 18.02
C ASP A 147 1.33 -1.61 17.31
N VAL A 148 2.48 -2.09 17.79
CA VAL A 148 3.24 -3.17 17.18
C VAL A 148 3.28 -4.37 18.11
N THR A 149 2.96 -5.54 17.54
CA THR A 149 3.19 -6.85 18.15
C THR A 149 4.25 -7.60 17.36
N GLU A 150 5.38 -7.93 17.99
CA GLU A 150 6.51 -8.68 17.42
C GLU A 150 6.62 -10.09 18.01
N ASN A 151 7.40 -10.95 17.35
CA ASN A 151 7.63 -12.35 17.73
C ASN A 151 6.33 -13.18 17.77
N GLY A 152 5.38 -12.84 16.90
CA GLY A 152 4.19 -13.64 16.62
C GLY A 152 4.45 -14.71 15.56
N ASP A 153 3.37 -15.10 14.87
CA ASP A 153 3.45 -16.09 13.79
C ASP A 153 4.33 -15.59 12.65
N MET A 154 5.13 -16.51 12.09
CA MET A 154 5.96 -16.23 10.94
C MET A 154 5.10 -16.15 9.67
N LEU A 155 5.26 -15.05 8.96
CA LEU A 155 4.70 -14.76 7.65
C LEU A 155 5.84 -14.71 6.63
N GLU A 156 5.70 -15.46 5.55
CA GLU A 156 6.51 -15.26 4.35
C GLU A 156 6.06 -13.96 3.64
N GLY A 157 6.99 -13.05 3.38
CA GLY A 157 6.71 -11.76 2.76
C GLY A 157 6.04 -10.74 3.66
N SER A 158 5.03 -10.05 3.12
CA SER A 158 4.30 -9.02 3.83
C SER A 158 2.84 -8.92 3.39
N ARG A 159 2.01 -8.34 4.25
CA ARG A 159 0.58 -8.10 3.99
C ARG A 159 0.18 -6.69 4.41
N THR A 160 -0.67 -6.07 3.60
CA THR A 160 -1.47 -4.90 4.00
C THR A 160 -2.93 -5.32 3.99
N VAL A 161 -3.57 -5.29 5.15
CA VAL A 161 -4.94 -5.79 5.34
C VAL A 161 -5.85 -4.62 5.69
N PHE A 162 -6.89 -4.39 4.88
CA PHE A 162 -7.95 -3.43 5.19
C PHE A 162 -9.17 -4.19 5.66
N GLN A 163 -9.74 -3.79 6.80
CA GLN A 163 -10.93 -4.41 7.40
C GLN A 163 -12.12 -3.49 7.24
N ASN A 164 -13.28 -4.06 6.91
CA ASN A 164 -14.54 -3.35 6.67
C ASN A 164 -14.34 -2.14 5.74
N PRO A 165 -13.79 -2.35 4.52
CA PRO A 165 -13.47 -1.26 3.62
C PRO A 165 -14.74 -0.50 3.18
N SER A 166 -14.60 0.81 2.95
CA SER A 166 -15.69 1.62 2.39
C SER A 166 -16.00 1.21 0.95
N GLU A 167 -17.22 1.46 0.50
CA GLU A 167 -17.62 1.22 -0.90
C GLU A 167 -16.70 1.94 -1.90
N GLN A 168 -16.23 3.15 -1.56
CA GLN A 168 -15.30 3.91 -2.39
C GLN A 168 -13.94 3.22 -2.49
N LEU A 169 -13.41 2.67 -1.38
CA LEU A 169 -12.17 1.91 -1.39
C LEU A 169 -12.32 0.64 -2.22
N VAL A 170 -13.42 -0.11 -2.04
CA VAL A 170 -13.71 -1.32 -2.82
C VAL A 170 -13.84 -1.00 -4.31
N ALA A 171 -14.54 0.07 -4.67
CA ALA A 171 -14.66 0.50 -6.06
C ALA A 171 -13.31 0.80 -6.70
N GLU A 172 -12.38 1.37 -5.94
CA GLU A 172 -11.02 1.66 -6.42
C GLU A 172 -10.15 0.40 -6.55
N ILE A 173 -10.30 -0.58 -5.66
CA ILE A 173 -9.65 -1.89 -5.80
C ILE A 173 -10.02 -2.56 -7.12
N PHE A 174 -11.29 -2.52 -7.51
CA PHE A 174 -11.73 -3.12 -8.78
C PHE A 174 -11.22 -2.38 -10.04
N LYS A 175 -10.59 -1.22 -9.90
CA LYS A 175 -9.90 -0.50 -10.98
C LYS A 175 -8.42 -0.83 -11.09
N LEU A 176 -7.84 -1.60 -10.16
CA LEU A 176 -6.43 -1.98 -10.19
C LEU A 176 -5.96 -2.56 -11.53
N PRO A 177 -6.70 -3.44 -12.23
CA PRO A 177 -6.31 -3.91 -13.56
C PRO A 177 -6.14 -2.79 -14.60
N GLU A 178 -6.76 -1.63 -14.43
CA GLU A 178 -6.62 -0.48 -15.34
C GLU A 178 -5.42 0.41 -14.98
N ASN A 179 -4.99 0.35 -13.71
CA ASN A 179 -3.97 1.25 -13.15
C ASN A 179 -2.66 0.54 -12.80
N VAL A 180 -2.62 -0.79 -12.80
CA VAL A 180 -1.45 -1.60 -12.43
C VAL A 180 -1.30 -2.78 -13.39
N LEU A 181 -0.20 -2.78 -14.15
CA LEU A 181 0.05 -3.77 -15.21
C LEU A 181 0.15 -5.20 -14.71
N ALA A 182 0.58 -5.42 -13.46
CA ALA A 182 0.65 -6.75 -12.86
C ALA A 182 -0.72 -7.46 -12.83
N PHE A 183 -1.82 -6.70 -12.90
CA PHE A 183 -3.19 -7.21 -12.92
C PHE A 183 -3.89 -7.01 -14.27
N ASN A 184 -3.16 -6.53 -15.29
CA ASN A 184 -3.70 -6.32 -16.63
C ASN A 184 -3.16 -7.37 -17.60
N GLU A 185 -4.02 -8.22 -18.12
CA GLU A 185 -3.65 -9.24 -19.11
C GLU A 185 -3.82 -8.76 -20.56
N SER A 186 -4.39 -7.57 -20.79
CA SER A 186 -4.74 -7.05 -22.11
C SER A 186 -4.23 -5.63 -22.32
N TYR A 187 -2.97 -5.53 -22.73
CA TYR A 187 -2.35 -4.26 -23.08
C TYR A 187 -1.33 -4.43 -24.21
N ASP A 188 -1.12 -3.37 -24.98
CA ASP A 188 -0.05 -3.30 -25.99
C ASP A 188 1.00 -2.28 -25.56
N VAL A 189 2.27 -2.67 -25.60
CA VAL A 189 3.39 -1.77 -25.31
C VAL A 189 3.70 -0.98 -26.58
N LEU A 190 3.40 0.31 -26.57
CA LEU A 190 3.65 1.21 -27.70
C LEU A 190 5.08 1.77 -27.68
N SER A 191 5.65 1.97 -26.48
CA SER A 191 7.01 2.47 -26.34
C SER A 191 7.61 2.10 -24.99
N LEU A 192 8.86 1.65 -25.01
CA LEU A 192 9.72 1.57 -23.84
C LEU A 192 10.61 2.82 -23.88
N LYS A 193 10.35 3.79 -23.02
CA LYS A 193 11.20 4.96 -22.88
C LYS A 193 11.69 5.04 -21.44
N ASP A 194 12.95 5.41 -21.28
CA ASP A 194 13.44 5.91 -20.01
C ASP A 194 13.05 7.39 -19.90
N ALA A 195 11.76 7.66 -19.70
CA ALA A 195 11.25 9.03 -19.59
C ALA A 195 11.65 9.70 -18.28
N PHE A 196 12.09 8.90 -17.30
CA PHE A 196 12.36 9.31 -15.92
C PHE A 196 13.69 8.71 -15.38
N GLY A 197 14.78 8.83 -16.14
CA GLY A 197 16.09 8.32 -15.73
C GLY A 197 16.13 6.79 -15.64
N ASP A 198 16.75 6.23 -14.59
CA ASP A 198 17.04 4.78 -14.40
C ASP A 198 15.78 3.91 -14.13
N SER A 199 14.58 4.46 -14.35
CA SER A 199 13.29 3.76 -14.18
C SER A 199 12.63 3.51 -15.53
N ARG A 200 12.51 2.23 -15.91
CA ARG A 200 11.78 1.80 -17.11
C ARG A 200 10.33 2.30 -17.04
N SER A 201 9.94 3.13 -18.01
CA SER A 201 8.57 3.58 -18.19
C SER A 201 8.01 3.07 -19.51
N ASN A 202 6.74 2.67 -19.46
CA ASN A 202 6.06 2.06 -20.59
C ASN A 202 4.90 2.96 -21.01
N ILE A 203 4.87 3.36 -22.27
CA ILE A 203 3.69 3.95 -22.89
C ILE A 203 2.85 2.78 -23.41
N ILE A 204 1.63 2.66 -22.89
CA ILE A 204 0.78 1.49 -23.09
C ILE A 204 -0.59 1.91 -23.61
N ASP A 205 -1.09 1.17 -24.59
CA ASP A 205 -2.50 1.18 -24.97
C ASP A 205 -3.25 0.08 -24.22
N LEU A 206 -4.28 0.46 -23.47
CA LEU A 206 -5.15 -0.46 -22.73
C LEU A 206 -6.28 -1.04 -23.60
N LYS A 207 -6.23 -0.87 -24.94
CA LYS A 207 -7.24 -1.33 -25.91
C LYS A 207 -8.65 -0.76 -25.66
N LYS A 208 -8.73 0.31 -24.85
CA LYS A 208 -9.95 1.10 -24.57
C LYS A 208 -9.86 2.52 -25.14
N GLY A 209 -8.88 2.78 -26.03
CA GLY A 209 -8.72 4.04 -26.75
C GLY A 209 -7.94 5.12 -26.00
N ALA A 210 -7.31 4.80 -24.87
CA ALA A 210 -6.49 5.74 -24.11
C ALA A 210 -5.07 5.20 -23.93
N THR A 211 -4.10 5.96 -24.42
CA THR A 211 -2.68 5.73 -24.14
C THR A 211 -2.35 6.26 -22.74
N SER A 212 -1.72 5.43 -21.91
CA SER A 212 -1.33 5.79 -20.55
C SER A 212 0.15 5.52 -20.30
N LEU A 213 0.74 6.34 -19.44
CA LEU A 213 2.13 6.20 -19.01
C LEU A 213 2.16 5.39 -17.72
N PHE A 214 2.98 4.34 -17.71
CA PHE A 214 3.20 3.51 -16.54
C PHE A 214 4.66 3.58 -16.11
N VAL A 215 4.89 3.84 -14.83
CA VAL A 215 6.23 3.82 -14.22
C VAL A 215 6.28 2.64 -13.26
N ARG A 216 7.21 1.71 -13.48
CA ARG A 216 7.33 0.46 -12.71
C ARG A 216 6.02 -0.36 -12.66
N GLY A 217 5.23 -0.26 -13.73
CA GLY A 217 3.96 -0.98 -13.86
C GLY A 217 2.76 -0.34 -13.16
N VAL A 218 2.91 0.85 -12.57
CA VAL A 218 1.81 1.63 -11.99
C VAL A 218 1.56 2.87 -12.86
N ARG A 219 0.28 3.15 -13.15
CA ARG A 219 -0.15 4.31 -13.92
C ARG A 219 0.15 5.60 -13.15
N ILE A 220 0.66 6.61 -13.85
CA ILE A 220 0.93 7.96 -13.31
C ILE A 220 0.09 9.03 -14.00
#